data_AF-W4L959-F1
#
_entry.id   AF-W4L959-F1
#
_cell.length_a   1.000
_cell.length_b   1.000
_cell.length_c   1.000
_cell.angle_alpha   90.00
_cell.angle_beta   90.00
_cell.angle_gamma   90.00
#
_symmetry.space_group_name_H-M   'P 1'
#
loop_
_entity.id
_entity.type
_entity.pdbx_description
1 polymer ?
#
loop_
_entity_poly.entity_id
_entity_poly.type
_entity_poly.pdbx_seq_one_letter_code
_entity_poly.pdbx_strand_id
1 'polypeptide(L)'
;MAAVHRNFRDTRKQSFEAELLYNQRRIVRGELDKHPFETERWKQAKSQLIIETHGKCAYCEAPTTMVAYGDVEHYRPKSIYWWLAYSCENYLVSCQLCNQKFKKDRFPVRHTRMRGPSIRRNTTDAYIESKAGSLAPNPLDLNQVSEFLERHEQERPLLINPYVDEPAAYFAWRADDVLTAI
;
A
#
# COMPACT_ATOMS: atom_id res chain seq x y z
N MET A 1 -4.33 -14.52 15.38
CA MET A 1 -4.22 -13.38 14.46
C MET A 1 -3.86 -12.16 15.28
N ALA A 2 -2.77 -11.47 14.94
CA ALA A 2 -2.41 -10.28 15.69
C ALA A 2 -3.30 -9.10 15.27
N ALA A 3 -3.72 -8.32 16.26
CA ALA A 3 -4.71 -7.27 16.07
C ALA A 3 -4.14 -6.14 15.20
N VAL A 4 -4.94 -5.62 14.27
CA VAL A 4 -4.58 -4.44 13.47
C VAL A 4 -4.20 -3.29 14.39
N HIS A 5 -3.01 -2.73 14.17
CA HIS A 5 -2.49 -1.64 14.98
C HIS A 5 -3.44 -0.43 14.91
N ARG A 6 -3.65 0.24 16.05
CA ARG A 6 -4.58 1.37 16.20
C ARG A 6 -4.38 2.52 15.20
N ASN A 7 -3.20 2.64 14.58
CA ASN A 7 -2.93 3.66 13.55
C ASN A 7 -3.78 3.46 12.29
N PHE A 8 -4.24 2.24 12.02
CA PHE A 8 -4.91 1.88 10.77
C PHE A 8 -6.40 1.57 10.98
N ARG A 9 -6.95 1.92 12.15
CA ARG A 9 -8.37 1.77 12.49
C ARG A 9 -8.87 2.95 13.31
N ASP A 10 -10.18 3.02 13.46
CA ASP A 10 -10.89 3.97 14.34
C ASP A 10 -10.48 5.44 14.10
N THR A 11 -10.43 6.24 15.17
CA THR A 11 -10.21 7.69 15.14
C THR A 11 -8.82 8.10 14.64
N ARG A 12 -7.79 7.27 14.83
CA ARG A 12 -6.44 7.59 14.29
C ARG A 12 -6.41 7.51 12.78
N LYS A 13 -7.03 6.48 12.19
CA LYS A 13 -7.18 6.38 10.73
C LYS A 13 -7.89 7.61 10.17
N GLN A 14 -9.01 8.00 10.78
CA GLN A 14 -9.76 9.19 10.39
C GLN A 14 -8.89 10.45 10.45
N SER A 15 -8.18 10.68 11.57
CA SER A 15 -7.30 11.84 11.73
C SER A 15 -6.16 11.88 10.70
N PHE A 16 -5.54 10.74 10.39
CA PHE A 16 -4.47 10.66 9.39
C PHE A 16 -4.99 10.92 7.98
N GLU A 17 -6.18 10.45 7.65
CA GLU A 17 -6.82 10.73 6.37
C GLU A 17 -7.23 12.20 6.24
N ALA A 18 -7.79 12.80 7.29
CA ALA A 18 -8.10 14.22 7.33
C ALA A 18 -6.85 15.05 7.05
N GLU A 19 -5.72 14.74 7.70
CA GLU A 19 -4.44 15.42 7.48
C GLU A 19 -3.97 15.30 6.02
N LEU A 20 -4.08 14.12 5.40
CA LEU A 20 -3.77 13.94 3.98
C LEU A 20 -4.65 14.84 3.09
N LEU A 21 -5.94 14.96 3.38
CA LEU A 21 -6.85 15.82 2.62
C LEU A 21 -6.53 17.30 2.79
N TYR A 22 -6.24 17.73 4.02
CA TYR A 22 -5.80 19.09 4.32
C TYR A 22 -4.51 19.43 3.58
N ASN A 23 -3.51 18.54 3.64
CA ASN A 23 -2.26 18.71 2.92
C ASN A 23 -2.47 18.74 1.41
N GLN A 24 -3.34 17.90 0.85
CA GLN A 24 -3.66 17.95 -0.57
C GLN A 24 -4.29 19.29 -0.97
N ARG A 25 -5.18 19.85 -0.13
CA ARG A 25 -5.77 21.16 -0.38
C ARG A 25 -4.70 22.27 -0.39
N ARG A 26 -3.78 22.24 0.58
CA ARG A 26 -2.64 23.17 0.66
C ARG A 26 -1.74 23.06 -0.57
N ILE A 27 -1.46 21.86 -1.05
CA ILE A 27 -0.70 21.63 -2.30
C ILE A 27 -1.41 22.25 -3.50
N VAL A 28 -2.71 22.00 -3.66
CA VAL A 28 -3.51 22.55 -4.76
C VAL A 28 -3.62 24.09 -4.69
N ARG A 29 -3.46 24.68 -3.50
CA ARG A 29 -3.37 26.13 -3.30
C ARG A 29 -2.00 26.71 -3.59
N GLY A 30 -0.95 25.90 -3.63
CA GLY A 30 0.46 26.32 -3.77
C GLY A 30 1.12 26.66 -2.43
N GLU A 31 0.55 26.20 -1.30
CA GLU A 31 1.07 26.44 0.06
C GLU A 31 2.04 25.34 0.52
N LEU A 32 2.09 24.22 -0.19
CA LEU A 32 2.97 23.08 0.03
C LEU A 32 3.40 22.49 -1.31
N ASP A 33 4.66 22.09 -1.45
CA ASP A 33 5.14 21.44 -2.69
C ASP A 33 4.71 19.98 -2.80
N LYS A 34 4.66 19.28 -1.65
CA LYS A 34 4.36 17.85 -1.56
C LYS A 34 3.79 17.48 -0.20
N HIS A 35 3.25 16.28 -0.08
CA HIS A 35 2.77 15.74 1.19
C HIS A 35 3.91 15.55 2.19
N PRO A 36 3.80 16.11 3.41
CA PRO A 36 4.70 15.80 4.51
C PRO A 36 4.29 14.47 5.16
N PHE A 37 4.76 13.35 4.62
CA PHE A 37 4.43 12.02 5.14
C PHE A 37 5.21 11.68 6.42
N GLU A 38 4.50 11.16 7.42
CA GLU A 38 5.06 10.81 8.74
C GLU A 38 5.42 9.33 8.85
N THR A 39 6.72 9.04 8.80
CA THR A 39 7.25 7.67 8.70
C THR A 39 6.90 6.79 9.89
N GLU A 40 6.84 7.36 11.08
CA GLU A 40 6.51 6.63 12.30
C GLU A 40 5.08 6.05 12.29
N ARG A 41 4.19 6.55 11.43
CA ARG A 41 2.81 6.05 11.34
C ARG A 41 2.73 4.67 10.71
N TRP A 42 3.39 4.46 9.56
CA TRP A 42 3.37 3.17 8.86
C TRP A 42 4.38 2.17 9.41
N LYS A 43 5.49 2.63 10.02
CA LYS A 43 6.44 1.75 10.72
C LYS A 43 5.77 0.85 11.77
N GLN A 44 4.63 1.25 12.34
CA GLN A 44 3.88 0.42 13.29
C GLN A 44 3.32 -0.88 12.68
N ALA A 45 3.19 -0.97 11.35
CA ALA A 45 2.77 -2.20 10.68
C ALA A 45 3.91 -3.24 10.59
N LYS A 46 5.16 -2.82 10.77
CA LYS A 46 6.35 -3.62 10.44
C LYS A 46 6.39 -4.98 11.13
N SER A 47 6.21 -5.01 12.45
CA SER A 47 6.26 -6.26 13.21
C SER A 47 5.20 -7.24 12.75
N GLN A 48 4.00 -6.75 12.42
CA GLN A 48 2.90 -7.57 11.93
C GLN A 48 3.23 -8.16 10.56
N LEU A 49 3.69 -7.33 9.62
CA LEU A 49 4.04 -7.76 8.27
C LEU A 49 5.18 -8.79 8.25
N ILE A 50 6.18 -8.63 9.14
CA ILE A 50 7.27 -9.60 9.29
C ILE A 50 6.74 -10.95 9.76
N ILE A 51 5.79 -10.98 10.71
CA ILE A 51 5.18 -12.23 11.19
C ILE A 51 4.40 -12.91 10.07
N GLU A 52 3.55 -12.17 9.36
CA GLU A 52 2.68 -12.70 8.31
C GLU A 52 3.45 -13.27 7.10
N THR A 53 4.60 -12.68 6.79
CA THR A 53 5.45 -13.12 5.67
C THR A 53 6.53 -14.11 6.09
N HIS A 54 6.50 -14.61 7.33
CA HIS A 54 7.55 -15.47 7.89
C HIS A 54 8.96 -14.86 7.74
N GLY A 55 9.05 -13.53 7.87
CA GLY A 55 10.29 -12.77 7.74
C GLY A 55 10.82 -12.65 6.31
N LYS A 56 10.03 -12.95 5.28
CA LYS A 56 10.46 -12.92 3.87
C LYS A 56 10.04 -11.64 3.16
N CYS A 57 10.80 -11.24 2.14
CA CYS A 57 10.45 -10.14 1.26
C CYS A 57 9.23 -10.53 0.39
N ALA A 58 8.22 -9.65 0.32
CA ALA A 58 7.01 -9.87 -0.49
C ALA A 58 7.24 -10.02 -2.00
N TYR A 59 8.44 -9.70 -2.50
CA TYR A 59 8.75 -9.76 -3.93
C TYR A 59 9.74 -10.87 -4.30
N CYS A 60 10.87 -10.94 -3.60
CA CYS A 60 11.93 -11.91 -3.91
C CYS A 60 12.01 -13.09 -2.95
N GLU A 61 11.12 -13.14 -1.95
CA GLU A 61 11.08 -14.14 -0.87
C GLU A 61 12.36 -14.30 -0.04
N ALA A 62 13.41 -13.51 -0.31
CA ALA A 62 14.63 -13.54 0.48
C ALA A 62 14.33 -13.15 1.95
N PRO A 63 14.98 -13.80 2.93
CA PRO A 63 14.85 -13.44 4.33
C PRO A 63 15.23 -11.97 4.57
N THR A 64 14.29 -11.20 5.10
CA THR A 64 14.49 -9.80 5.53
C THR A 64 15.13 -9.72 6.92
N THR A 65 15.04 -10.78 7.72
CA THR A 65 15.57 -10.81 9.10
C THR A 65 17.08 -11.01 9.18
N MET A 66 17.76 -11.41 8.09
CA MET A 66 19.17 -11.80 8.09
C MET A 66 20.14 -10.71 7.63
N VAL A 67 19.70 -9.72 6.83
CA VAL A 67 20.61 -8.77 6.15
C VAL A 67 20.26 -7.31 6.42
N ALA A 68 18.97 -6.96 6.42
CA ALA A 68 18.48 -5.63 6.76
C ALA A 68 17.00 -5.79 7.10
N TYR A 69 16.58 -5.36 8.29
CA TYR A 69 15.29 -5.63 8.97
C TYR A 69 13.97 -5.42 8.19
N GLY A 70 13.94 -5.37 6.85
CA GLY A 70 12.77 -5.13 6.02
C GLY A 70 12.27 -3.69 6.12
N ASP A 71 11.71 -3.17 5.04
CA ASP A 71 10.99 -1.90 5.05
C ASP A 71 9.49 -2.18 4.95
N VAL A 72 8.68 -1.35 5.64
CA VAL A 72 7.25 -1.26 5.35
C VAL A 72 7.12 -0.57 4.00
N GLU A 73 6.63 -1.33 3.04
CA GLU A 73 6.59 -0.96 1.65
C GLU A 73 5.19 -0.56 1.22
N HIS A 74 5.08 0.55 0.50
CA HIS A 74 3.84 1.00 -0.12
C HIS A 74 3.63 0.30 -1.46
N TYR A 75 2.82 -0.76 -1.49
CA TYR A 75 2.51 -1.52 -2.70
C TYR A 75 2.13 -0.58 -3.85
N ARG A 76 1.13 0.28 -3.63
CA ARG A 76 0.87 1.47 -4.44
C ARG A 76 1.70 2.65 -3.93
N PRO A 77 2.56 3.26 -4.76
CA PRO A 77 3.48 4.30 -4.30
C PRO A 77 2.75 5.56 -3.87
N LYS A 78 3.07 6.06 -2.67
CA LYS A 78 2.47 7.28 -2.08
C LYS A 78 2.69 8.57 -2.89
N SER A 79 3.64 8.59 -3.83
CA SER A 79 3.80 9.71 -4.78
C SER A 79 2.64 9.81 -5.77
N ILE A 80 1.95 8.69 -6.04
CA ILE A 80 0.81 8.61 -6.97
C ILE A 80 -0.49 8.40 -6.18
N TYR A 81 -0.48 7.51 -5.19
CA TYR A 81 -1.62 7.11 -4.37
C TYR A 81 -1.49 7.68 -2.95
N TRP A 82 -1.28 8.99 -2.83
CA TRP A 82 -1.02 9.67 -1.56
C TRP A 82 -2.10 9.41 -0.49
N TRP A 83 -3.35 9.19 -0.90
CA TRP A 83 -4.48 8.91 0.00
C TRP A 83 -4.41 7.51 0.63
N LEU A 84 -3.58 6.61 0.09
CA LEU A 84 -3.31 5.26 0.63
C LEU A 84 -2.01 5.22 1.44
N ALA A 85 -1.37 6.36 1.71
CA ALA A 85 -0.10 6.41 2.43
C ALA A 85 -0.17 5.83 3.86
N TYR A 86 -1.37 5.86 4.47
CA TYR A 86 -1.64 5.37 5.81
C TYR A 86 -2.58 4.15 5.86
N SER A 87 -2.70 3.39 4.76
CA SER A 87 -3.55 2.19 4.68
C SER A 87 -2.72 0.92 4.83
N CYS A 88 -3.08 0.05 5.78
CA CYS A 88 -2.42 -1.25 5.91
C CYS A 88 -2.63 -2.16 4.71
N GLU A 89 -3.71 -2.00 3.96
CA GLU A 89 -4.02 -2.84 2.78
C GLU A 89 -3.18 -2.41 1.56
N ASN A 90 -2.37 -1.38 1.76
CA ASN A 90 -1.37 -0.91 0.82
C ASN A 90 0.06 -1.20 1.32
N TYR A 91 0.23 -1.98 2.39
CA TYR A 91 1.54 -2.31 2.93
C TYR A 91 1.98 -3.75 2.67
N LEU A 92 3.26 -3.88 2.38
CA LEU A 92 3.99 -5.15 2.35
C LEU A 92 5.25 -5.01 3.21
N VAL A 93 5.91 -6.11 3.56
CA VAL A 93 7.32 -6.06 3.94
C VAL A 93 8.19 -6.40 2.74
N SER A 94 9.22 -5.60 2.48
CA SER A 94 10.16 -5.90 1.40
C SER A 94 11.59 -5.55 1.78
N CYS A 95 12.56 -6.19 1.14
CA CYS A 95 13.96 -5.82 1.30
C CYS A 95 14.25 -4.48 0.62
N GLN A 96 15.29 -3.79 1.11
CA GLN A 96 15.69 -2.48 0.58
C GLN A 96 16.00 -2.52 -0.91
N LEU A 97 16.56 -3.62 -1.42
CA LEU A 97 16.89 -3.76 -2.84
C LEU A 97 15.64 -3.78 -3.72
N CYS A 98 14.65 -4.60 -3.36
CA CYS A 98 13.39 -4.67 -4.10
C CYS A 98 12.62 -3.35 -4.00
N ASN A 99 12.50 -2.79 -2.78
CA ASN A 99 11.80 -1.53 -2.56
C ASN A 99 12.50 -0.35 -3.24
N GLN A 100 13.74 -0.06 -2.83
CA GLN A 100 14.39 1.22 -3.10
C GLN A 100 15.14 1.25 -4.43
N LYS A 101 15.58 0.10 -4.97
CA LYS A 101 16.32 0.05 -6.25
C LYS A 101 15.44 -0.35 -7.42
N PHE A 102 14.67 -1.43 -7.28
CA PHE A 102 13.94 -2.02 -8.41
C PHE A 102 12.52 -1.48 -8.57
N LYS A 103 11.70 -1.55 -7.52
CA LYS A 103 10.30 -1.10 -7.57
C LYS A 103 10.20 0.42 -7.54
N LYS A 104 10.67 1.08 -6.48
CA LYS A 104 10.44 2.51 -6.21
C LYS A 104 8.94 2.87 -6.40
N ASP A 105 8.65 3.73 -7.36
CA ASP A 105 7.33 4.17 -7.79
C ASP A 105 6.83 3.47 -9.06
N ARG A 106 7.55 2.46 -9.56
CA ARG A 106 7.13 1.64 -10.70
C ARG A 106 5.93 0.79 -10.30
N PHE A 107 4.76 1.28 -10.66
CA PHE A 107 3.49 0.62 -10.44
C PHE A 107 2.68 0.61 -11.74
N PRO A 108 3.10 -0.17 -12.76
CA PRO A 108 2.36 -0.29 -14.00
C PRO A 108 1.02 -0.99 -13.76
N VAL A 109 0.00 -0.48 -14.44
CA VAL A 109 -1.38 -1.00 -14.37
C VAL A 109 -1.83 -1.33 -15.79
N ARG A 110 -2.65 -2.37 -15.96
CA ARG A 110 -3.20 -2.76 -17.26
C ARG A 110 -4.35 -1.86 -17.68
N HIS A 111 -5.11 -1.35 -16.72
CA HIS A 111 -6.32 -0.57 -16.95
C HIS A 111 -6.18 0.86 -16.39
N THR A 112 -7.27 1.41 -15.85
CA THR A 112 -7.27 2.76 -15.30
C THR A 112 -6.82 2.74 -13.85
N ARG A 113 -5.92 3.65 -13.48
CA ARG A 113 -5.51 3.81 -12.07
C ARG A 113 -6.70 4.12 -11.17
N MET A 114 -6.67 3.54 -9.97
CA MET A 114 -7.60 3.88 -8.90
C MET A 114 -7.56 5.39 -8.64
N ARG A 115 -8.73 6.02 -8.66
CA ARG A 115 -8.86 7.46 -8.39
C ARG A 115 -8.97 7.73 -6.90
N GLY A 116 -8.22 8.73 -6.46
CA GLY A 116 -8.31 9.30 -5.11
C GLY A 116 -9.44 10.32 -4.98
N PRO A 117 -9.60 10.91 -3.78
CA PRO A 117 -10.57 11.96 -3.55
C PRO A 117 -10.27 13.21 -4.38
N SER A 118 -11.30 13.85 -4.94
CA SER A 118 -11.17 15.12 -5.65
C SER A 118 -11.05 16.27 -4.65
N ILE A 119 -9.87 16.88 -4.55
CA ILE A 119 -9.60 18.05 -3.72
C ILE A 119 -9.28 19.25 -4.62
N ARG A 120 -9.95 20.37 -4.36
CA ARG A 120 -9.84 21.64 -5.10
C ARG A 120 -9.40 22.76 -4.15
N ARG A 121 -9.00 23.92 -4.71
CA ARG A 121 -8.58 25.11 -3.94
C ARG A 121 -9.65 25.55 -2.91
N ASN A 122 -10.92 25.45 -3.28
CA ASN A 122 -12.07 25.87 -2.46
C ASN A 122 -12.76 24.70 -1.72
N THR A 123 -12.16 23.51 -1.66
CA THR A 123 -12.69 22.41 -0.85
C THR A 123 -12.81 22.86 0.62
N THR A 124 -14.00 22.71 1.22
CA THR A 124 -14.30 23.14 2.59
C THR A 124 -13.79 22.15 3.63
N ASP A 125 -13.63 22.62 4.87
CA ASP A 125 -13.29 21.74 6.00
C ASP A 125 -14.38 20.70 6.22
N ALA A 126 -15.67 21.09 6.14
CA ALA A 126 -16.80 20.17 6.23
C ALA A 126 -16.73 19.03 5.20
N TYR A 127 -16.32 19.31 3.96
CA TYR A 127 -16.10 18.26 2.97
C TYR A 127 -14.94 17.34 3.38
N ILE A 128 -13.81 17.90 3.84
CA ILE A 128 -12.65 17.13 4.29
C ILE A 128 -13.04 16.19 5.43
N GLU A 129 -13.71 16.70 6.45
CA GLU A 129 -14.14 15.91 7.61
C GLU A 129 -15.14 14.82 7.20
N SER A 130 -16.06 15.09 6.26
CA SER A 130 -16.97 14.06 5.75
C SER A 130 -16.30 12.95 4.94
N LYS A 131 -15.09 13.18 4.43
CA LYS A 131 -14.31 12.19 3.67
C LYS A 131 -13.26 11.48 4.52
N ALA A 132 -12.83 12.08 5.62
CA ALA A 132 -11.91 11.48 6.55
C ALA A 132 -12.47 10.15 7.10
N GLY A 133 -11.68 9.09 7.04
CA GLY A 133 -12.08 7.73 7.39
C GLY A 133 -12.57 6.87 6.22
N SER A 134 -12.78 7.46 5.03
CA SER A 134 -13.27 6.75 3.83
C SER A 134 -12.26 6.70 2.67
N LEU A 135 -11.04 7.21 2.84
CA LEU A 135 -10.05 7.22 1.74
C LEU A 135 -9.50 5.83 1.42
N ALA A 136 -9.35 5.02 2.47
CA ALA A 136 -8.92 3.64 2.41
C ALA A 136 -9.93 2.75 3.17
N PRO A 137 -10.02 1.44 2.87
CA PRO A 137 -10.91 0.56 3.60
C PRO A 137 -10.56 0.53 5.09
N ASN A 138 -11.58 0.38 5.94
CA ASN A 138 -11.35 -0.06 7.32
C ASN A 138 -10.97 -1.56 7.29
N PRO A 139 -9.78 -1.95 7.76
CA PRO A 139 -9.32 -3.34 7.74
C PRO A 139 -10.21 -4.29 8.58
N LEU A 140 -11.03 -3.75 9.49
CA LEU A 140 -11.98 -4.53 10.28
C LEU A 140 -13.38 -4.61 9.64
N ASP A 141 -13.59 -3.95 8.50
CA ASP A 141 -14.85 -3.98 7.74
C ASP A 141 -14.65 -4.75 6.43
N LEU A 142 -15.11 -6.01 6.43
CA LEU A 142 -14.93 -6.94 5.31
C LEU A 142 -15.59 -6.44 4.02
N ASN A 143 -16.68 -5.65 4.10
CA ASN A 143 -17.33 -5.11 2.91
C ASN A 143 -16.45 -4.05 2.26
N GLN A 144 -15.88 -3.14 3.06
CA GLN A 144 -14.94 -2.13 2.55
C GLN A 144 -13.67 -2.75 1.98
N VAL A 145 -13.14 -3.79 2.63
CA VAL A 145 -11.98 -4.53 2.11
C VAL A 145 -12.33 -5.20 0.78
N SER A 146 -13.50 -5.85 0.68
CA SER A 146 -13.95 -6.51 -0.55
C SER A 146 -14.10 -5.51 -1.70
N GLU A 147 -14.72 -4.34 -1.46
CA GLU A 147 -14.83 -3.27 -2.46
C GLU A 147 -13.44 -2.76 -2.90
N PHE A 148 -12.49 -2.66 -1.96
CA PHE A 148 -11.12 -2.27 -2.28
C PHE A 148 -10.40 -3.30 -3.17
N LEU A 149 -10.65 -4.60 -2.94
CA LEU A 149 -10.13 -5.69 -3.77
C LEU A 149 -10.76 -5.70 -5.17
N GLU A 150 -12.07 -5.44 -5.29
CA GLU A 150 -12.71 -5.28 -6.60
C GLU A 150 -12.09 -4.14 -7.40
N ARG A 151 -11.81 -3.00 -6.75
CA ARG A 151 -11.10 -1.88 -7.39
C ARG A 151 -9.67 -2.24 -7.76
N HIS A 152 -9.00 -3.10 -6.98
CA HIS A 152 -7.68 -3.63 -7.34
C HIS A 152 -7.77 -4.46 -8.63
N GLU A 153 -8.73 -5.37 -8.75
CA GLU A 153 -8.96 -6.17 -9.96
C GLU A 153 -9.28 -5.30 -11.18
N GLN A 154 -10.08 -4.25 -11.01
CA GLN A 154 -10.41 -3.30 -12.08
C GLN A 154 -9.20 -2.46 -12.53
N GLU A 155 -8.33 -2.06 -11.60
CA GLU A 155 -7.08 -1.36 -11.90
C GLU A 155 -6.08 -2.31 -12.60
N ARG A 156 -6.08 -3.58 -12.18
CA ARG A 156 -5.21 -4.67 -12.62
C ARG A 156 -3.73 -4.27 -12.65
N PRO A 157 -3.11 -4.06 -11.46
CA PRO A 157 -1.67 -3.87 -11.38
C PRO A 157 -0.91 -5.02 -12.02
N LEU A 158 0.25 -4.74 -12.62
CA LEU A 158 1.14 -5.79 -13.13
C LEU A 158 2.17 -6.25 -12.09
N LEU A 159 2.16 -5.64 -10.90
CA LEU A 159 2.97 -6.06 -9.77
C LEU A 159 2.17 -7.04 -8.91
N ILE A 160 2.71 -8.21 -8.63
CA ILE A 160 2.06 -9.22 -7.78
C ILE A 160 1.88 -8.67 -6.37
N ASN A 161 0.68 -8.80 -5.83
CA ASN A 161 0.36 -8.57 -4.42
C ASN A 161 0.11 -9.91 -3.72
N PRO A 162 1.01 -10.40 -2.85
CA PRO A 162 0.85 -11.71 -2.19
C PRO A 162 -0.41 -11.88 -1.33
N TYR A 163 -1.11 -10.79 -0.98
CA TYR A 163 -2.38 -10.86 -0.24
C TYR A 163 -3.61 -11.01 -1.14
N VAL A 164 -3.47 -10.83 -2.46
CA VAL A 164 -4.59 -10.80 -3.42
C VAL A 164 -4.38 -11.77 -4.56
N ASP A 165 -3.17 -11.79 -5.11
CA ASP A 165 -2.73 -12.69 -6.15
C ASP A 165 -2.26 -14.03 -5.57
N GLU A 166 -2.53 -15.13 -6.28
CA GLU A 166 -1.91 -16.43 -6.03
C GLU A 166 -0.53 -16.45 -6.72
N PRO A 167 0.60 -16.29 -6.00
CA PRO A 167 1.91 -16.12 -6.63
C PRO A 167 2.33 -17.35 -7.46
N ALA A 168 1.90 -18.55 -7.04
CA ALA A 168 2.15 -19.80 -7.76
C ALA A 168 1.63 -19.77 -9.20
N ALA A 169 0.55 -19.03 -9.48
CA ALA A 169 -0.01 -18.91 -10.83
C ALA A 169 0.86 -18.07 -11.77
N TYR A 170 1.79 -17.27 -11.24
CA TYR A 170 2.68 -16.40 -12.00
C TYR A 170 4.11 -16.95 -12.14
N PHE A 171 4.46 -17.99 -11.37
CA PHE A 171 5.71 -18.72 -11.55
C PHE A 171 5.59 -19.69 -12.74
N ALA A 172 5.81 -19.18 -13.94
CA ALA A 172 5.94 -19.99 -15.14
C ALA A 172 7.41 -20.38 -15.35
N TRP A 173 7.82 -21.54 -14.85
CA TRP A 173 9.03 -22.20 -15.32
C TRP A 173 8.62 -23.40 -16.16
N ARG A 174 9.27 -23.59 -17.30
CA ARG A 174 9.16 -24.81 -18.09
C ARG A 174 10.41 -25.62 -17.82
N ALA A 175 10.26 -26.86 -17.38
CA ALA A 175 11.37 -27.78 -17.35
C ALA A 175 11.92 -27.92 -18.77
N ASP A 176 13.24 -27.85 -18.93
CA ASP A 176 13.83 -28.27 -20.19
C ASP A 176 13.70 -29.80 -20.29
N ASP A 177 12.84 -30.23 -21.20
CA ASP A 177 12.53 -31.64 -21.46
C ASP A 177 13.80 -32.43 -21.90
N VAL A 178 14.87 -31.73 -22.30
CA VAL A 178 16.17 -32.32 -22.69
C VAL A 178 17.12 -32.49 -21.50
N LEU A 179 17.04 -31.62 -20.48
CA LEU A 179 17.95 -31.64 -19.32
C LEU A 179 17.37 -32.33 -18.08
N THR A 180 16.11 -32.77 -18.12
CA THR A 180 15.43 -33.50 -17.04
C THR A 180 15.73 -35.00 -17.02
N ALA A 181 16.51 -35.51 -17.98
CA ALA A 181 16.97 -36.89 -18.03
C ALA A 181 18.38 -37.03 -17.43
N ILE A 182 18.55 -36.79 -16.13
CA ILE A 182 19.70 -37.27 -15.33
C ILE A 182 19.21 -37.67 -13.95
#